data_AF-A0A0Y9VNG6-F1
#
_entry.id   AF-A0A0Y9VNG6-F1
#
_cell.length_a   1.000
_cell.length_b   1.000
_cell.length_c   1.000
_cell.angle_alpha   90.00
_cell.angle_beta   90.00
_cell.angle_gamma   90.00
#
_symmetry.space_group_name_H-M   'P 1'
#
loop_
_entity.id
_entity.type
_entity.pdbx_description
1 polymer ?
#
loop_
_entity_poly.entity_id
_entity_poly.type
_entity_poly.pdbx_seq_one_letter_code
_entity_poly.pdbx_strand_id
1 'polypeptide(L)'
;MDRCSNNFVGGKLKLKKKIKKISKSKKSSDNADKKHKDEINKGLEQKEENKKTNEKNDDIINGAGRIVTIKNTIQGFDTKFIDELKVGYQIILKNPTSLQIEKKTVTSILSNRTVLVDEEFSNDISTACKYYINKKVANLNEKKKKKKNGNISNSESCSDNETLKYAKVLKDKPKHDVIKIRQKVGLWSYKVVDKKIKGNLTNEQKLDERVKSGRDKFCW
;
A
#
# COMPACT_ATOMS: atom_id res chain seq x y z
N MET A 1 -50.73 -26.19 -19.92
CA MET A 1 -50.95 -24.88 -20.56
C MET A 1 -50.19 -23.87 -19.74
N ASP A 2 -49.03 -23.40 -20.19
CA ASP A 2 -48.35 -22.21 -19.63
C ASP A 2 -47.50 -21.58 -20.74
N ARG A 3 -47.77 -20.29 -21.00
CA ARG A 3 -47.24 -19.53 -22.13
C ARG A 3 -45.98 -18.78 -21.68
N CYS A 4 -44.81 -19.20 -22.16
CA CYS A 4 -43.60 -18.37 -22.08
C CYS A 4 -43.55 -17.46 -23.31
N SER A 5 -43.91 -16.18 -23.14
CA SER A 5 -43.73 -15.15 -24.16
C SER A 5 -42.31 -14.58 -24.10
N ASN A 6 -41.40 -15.13 -24.90
CA ASN A 6 -40.11 -14.52 -25.18
C ASN A 6 -40.23 -13.67 -26.45
N ASN A 7 -40.34 -12.35 -26.29
CA ASN A 7 -40.35 -11.40 -27.40
C ASN A 7 -38.92 -11.18 -27.91
N PHE A 8 -38.39 -12.15 -28.65
CA PHE A 8 -37.18 -11.98 -29.44
C PHE A 8 -37.54 -11.28 -30.76
N VAL A 9 -37.35 -9.95 -30.81
CA VAL A 9 -37.52 -9.17 -32.05
C VAL A 9 -36.24 -9.30 -32.87
N GLY A 10 -36.14 -10.41 -33.61
CA GLY A 10 -35.12 -10.61 -34.64
C GLY A 10 -35.46 -9.82 -35.89
N GLY A 11 -34.94 -8.60 -36.01
CA GLY A 11 -35.11 -7.74 -37.19
C GLY A 11 -33.82 -7.04 -37.57
N LYS A 12 -33.36 -7.25 -38.82
CA LYS A 12 -32.15 -6.62 -39.38
C LYS A 12 -32.41 -5.12 -39.62
N LEU A 13 -31.87 -4.25 -38.77
CA LEU A 13 -32.02 -2.79 -38.89
C LEU A 13 -31.34 -2.28 -40.17
N LYS A 14 -32.13 -1.89 -41.18
CA LYS A 14 -31.64 -1.20 -42.38
C LYS A 14 -31.75 0.32 -42.18
N LEU A 15 -30.65 0.96 -41.80
CA LEU A 15 -30.56 2.42 -41.72
C LEU A 15 -30.57 3.04 -43.13
N LYS A 16 -31.67 3.69 -43.51
CA LYS A 16 -31.77 4.48 -44.76
C LYS A 16 -30.96 5.78 -44.59
N LYS A 17 -29.71 5.82 -45.09
CA LYS A 17 -28.96 7.08 -45.26
C LYS A 17 -29.58 7.89 -46.39
N LYS A 18 -30.09 9.10 -46.09
CA LYS A 18 -30.44 10.11 -47.10
C LYS A 18 -29.15 10.73 -47.63
N ILE A 19 -28.68 10.27 -48.79
CA ILE A 19 -27.57 10.89 -49.52
C ILE A 19 -28.15 12.09 -50.28
N LYS A 20 -27.78 13.33 -49.88
CA LYS A 20 -28.08 14.53 -50.69
C LYS A 20 -27.20 14.49 -51.94
N LYS A 21 -27.83 14.43 -53.11
CA LYS A 21 -27.18 14.53 -54.43
C LYS A 21 -26.54 15.93 -54.57
N ILE A 22 -25.24 15.98 -54.81
CA ILE A 22 -24.55 17.18 -55.30
C ILE A 22 -24.59 17.12 -56.83
N SER A 23 -25.22 18.12 -57.45
CA SER A 23 -25.30 18.30 -58.90
C SER A 23 -23.92 18.64 -59.48
N LYS A 24 -23.58 18.00 -60.60
CA LYS A 24 -22.43 18.35 -61.45
C LYS A 24 -22.88 19.43 -62.45
N SER A 25 -22.16 20.54 -62.52
CA SER A 25 -22.08 21.38 -63.72
C SER A 25 -20.62 21.49 -64.18
N LYS A 26 -20.43 21.48 -65.50
CA LYS A 26 -19.15 21.42 -66.23
C LYS A 26 -18.72 22.82 -66.72
N LYS A 27 -17.43 22.91 -67.10
CA LYS A 27 -16.69 23.91 -67.91
C LYS A 27 -16.22 25.15 -67.14
N SER A 28 -15.01 25.72 -67.34
CA SER A 28 -13.90 25.49 -68.30
C SER A 28 -12.69 26.35 -67.89
N SER A 29 -11.51 26.01 -68.47
CA SER A 29 -10.36 26.87 -68.82
C SER A 29 -9.44 27.49 -67.75
N ASP A 30 -8.16 27.13 -67.93
CA ASP A 30 -6.94 27.95 -67.90
C ASP A 30 -6.31 28.43 -66.58
N ASN A 31 -5.13 27.84 -66.33
CA ASN A 31 -3.84 28.40 -65.91
C ASN A 31 -3.79 29.59 -64.93
N ALA A 32 -2.98 29.35 -63.89
CA ALA A 32 -2.11 30.28 -63.16
C ALA A 32 -2.40 30.40 -61.65
N ASP A 33 -1.27 30.43 -60.93
CA ASP A 33 -1.07 31.03 -59.61
C ASP A 33 -1.27 30.20 -58.34
N LYS A 34 -0.12 29.63 -57.94
CA LYS A 34 0.42 29.57 -56.58
C LYS A 34 -0.26 30.52 -55.57
N LYS A 35 -0.92 29.94 -54.57
CA LYS A 35 -0.71 30.14 -53.11
C LYS A 35 -1.90 29.53 -52.33
N HIS A 36 -1.63 29.06 -51.11
CA HIS A 36 -2.57 28.47 -50.13
C HIS A 36 -3.01 27.01 -50.34
N LYS A 37 -2.13 26.07 -49.95
CA LYS A 37 -2.54 24.81 -49.33
C LYS A 37 -1.85 24.72 -47.97
N ASP A 38 -2.59 24.18 -47.01
CA ASP A 38 -2.18 23.73 -45.66
C ASP A 38 -2.71 24.51 -44.45
N GLU A 39 -3.84 25.22 -44.61
CA GLU A 39 -4.75 25.48 -43.50
C GLU A 39 -6.16 25.04 -43.91
N ILE A 40 -6.63 23.95 -43.28
CA ILE A 40 -8.01 23.42 -43.12
C ILE A 40 -7.89 21.89 -43.10
N ASN A 41 -7.50 21.35 -41.95
CA ASN A 41 -7.92 20.03 -41.46
C ASN A 41 -7.76 20.02 -39.94
N LYS A 42 -8.56 20.87 -39.29
CA LYS A 42 -8.96 20.71 -37.90
C LYS A 42 -10.24 19.91 -37.86
N GLY A 43 -10.23 18.84 -37.07
CA GLY A 43 -11.41 18.43 -36.32
C GLY A 43 -12.00 17.08 -36.70
N LEU A 44 -11.65 16.06 -35.93
CA LEU A 44 -12.60 15.09 -35.37
C LEU A 44 -11.86 14.17 -34.40
N GLU A 45 -11.76 14.60 -33.15
CA GLU A 45 -11.83 13.74 -31.96
C GLU A 45 -11.98 14.65 -30.74
N GLN A 46 -13.26 14.89 -30.39
CA GLN A 46 -13.65 15.63 -29.20
C GLN A 46 -13.92 14.65 -28.04
N LYS A 47 -13.41 15.05 -26.88
CA LYS A 47 -14.06 14.97 -25.56
C LYS A 47 -14.24 13.57 -24.95
N GLU A 48 -13.32 13.25 -24.03
CA GLU A 48 -13.73 12.83 -22.69
C GLU A 48 -13.04 13.71 -21.64
N GLU A 49 -13.74 13.85 -20.52
CA GLU A 49 -13.85 15.05 -19.70
C GLU A 49 -12.66 15.31 -18.77
N ASN A 50 -11.94 16.41 -19.00
CA ASN A 50 -11.07 17.02 -18.00
C ASN A 50 -11.93 17.76 -16.95
N LYS A 51 -12.38 17.04 -15.92
CA LYS A 51 -12.72 17.66 -14.63
C LYS A 51 -11.43 18.13 -13.97
N LYS A 52 -11.13 19.42 -14.15
CA LYS A 52 -10.12 20.17 -13.40
C LYS A 52 -10.43 20.10 -11.90
N THR A 53 -9.69 19.27 -11.17
CA THR A 53 -9.33 19.55 -9.78
C THR A 53 -7.91 20.12 -9.84
N ASN A 54 -7.81 21.43 -9.76
CA ASN A 54 -6.55 22.16 -9.58
C ASN A 54 -6.04 21.88 -8.16
N GLU A 55 -5.39 20.74 -7.96
CA GLU A 55 -4.44 20.58 -6.86
C GLU A 55 -3.03 20.59 -7.47
N LYS A 56 -2.19 21.51 -7.00
CA LYS A 56 -0.82 21.73 -7.47
C LYS A 56 -0.05 20.40 -7.51
N ASN A 57 0.17 19.84 -8.69
CA ASN A 57 0.80 18.53 -8.93
C ASN A 57 2.34 18.60 -8.99
N ASP A 58 2.94 19.57 -8.30
CA ASP A 58 4.37 19.90 -8.48
C ASP A 58 5.34 18.88 -7.83
N ASP A 59 4.83 17.88 -7.10
CA ASP A 59 5.67 16.92 -6.37
C ASP A 59 5.59 15.47 -6.91
N ILE A 60 4.98 15.28 -8.08
CA ILE A 60 4.97 13.97 -8.76
C ILE A 60 6.23 13.88 -9.61
N ILE A 61 7.12 12.96 -9.25
CA ILE A 61 8.38 12.72 -9.95
C ILE A 61 8.29 11.40 -10.68
N ASN A 62 8.81 11.35 -11.90
CA ASN A 62 8.96 10.09 -12.63
C ASN A 62 10.13 9.30 -12.03
N GLY A 63 9.89 8.04 -11.65
CA GLY A 63 10.95 7.18 -11.11
C GLY A 63 11.91 6.70 -12.19
N ALA A 64 13.16 6.42 -11.81
CA ALA A 64 14.12 5.79 -12.71
C ALA A 64 13.81 4.30 -12.92
N GLY A 65 13.93 3.83 -14.17
CA GLY A 65 13.79 2.42 -14.49
C GLY A 65 12.34 1.95 -14.67
N ARG A 66 12.13 0.66 -14.45
CA ARG A 66 10.82 -0.01 -14.58
C ARG A 66 10.58 -0.91 -13.39
N ILE A 67 9.32 -1.17 -13.08
CA ILE A 67 8.93 -2.00 -11.95
C ILE A 67 7.94 -3.09 -12.35
N VAL A 68 7.96 -4.16 -11.57
CA VAL A 68 7.09 -5.33 -11.60
C VAL A 68 6.57 -5.50 -10.17
N THR A 69 5.32 -5.89 -10.01
CA THR A 69 4.69 -6.04 -8.68
C THR A 69 4.27 -7.48 -8.46
N ILE A 70 4.62 -7.99 -7.28
CA ILE A 70 4.20 -9.31 -6.80
C ILE A 70 3.70 -9.13 -5.37
N LYS A 71 2.39 -9.26 -5.16
CA LYS A 71 1.68 -9.05 -3.90
C LYS A 71 2.02 -7.69 -3.29
N ASN A 72 2.80 -7.69 -2.22
CA ASN A 72 3.23 -6.50 -1.48
C ASN A 72 4.66 -6.05 -1.80
N THR A 73 5.33 -6.74 -2.73
CA THR A 73 6.72 -6.47 -3.10
C THR A 73 6.80 -5.86 -4.48
N ILE A 74 7.52 -4.75 -4.58
CA ILE A 74 7.88 -4.12 -5.85
C ILE A 74 9.30 -4.55 -6.20
N GLN A 75 9.44 -5.10 -7.41
CA GLN A 75 10.70 -5.50 -8.01
C GLN A 75 11.07 -4.50 -9.12
N GLY A 76 12.22 -3.87 -8.99
CA GLY A 76 12.74 -2.88 -9.93
C GLY A 76 13.69 -3.48 -10.96
N PHE A 77 13.83 -2.76 -12.07
CA PHE A 77 14.81 -2.95 -13.13
C PHE A 77 15.38 -1.57 -13.46
N ASP A 78 16.69 -1.41 -13.32
CA ASP A 78 17.40 -0.13 -13.47
C ASP A 78 16.87 1.00 -12.56
N THR A 79 16.36 0.62 -11.39
CA THR A 79 15.81 1.53 -10.38
C THR A 79 16.87 1.96 -9.38
N LYS A 80 16.73 3.17 -8.84
CA LYS A 80 17.57 3.72 -7.76
C LYS A 80 16.74 4.00 -6.52
N PHE A 81 16.12 2.96 -5.97
CA PHE A 81 15.15 3.14 -4.88
C PHE A 81 15.74 3.75 -3.61
N ILE A 82 17.01 3.50 -3.28
CA ILE A 82 17.62 4.06 -2.07
C ILE A 82 17.78 5.59 -2.20
N ASP A 83 18.04 6.09 -3.41
CA ASP A 83 18.29 7.52 -3.65
C ASP A 83 16.99 8.31 -3.85
N GLU A 84 16.04 7.74 -4.60
CA GLU A 84 14.83 8.44 -5.04
C GLU A 84 13.66 8.31 -4.06
N LEU A 85 13.65 7.24 -3.27
CA LEU A 85 12.51 6.84 -2.45
C LEU A 85 12.83 6.97 -0.97
N LYS A 86 11.82 7.32 -0.17
CA LYS A 86 11.89 7.28 1.30
C LYS A 86 10.69 6.56 1.86
N VAL A 87 10.85 5.98 3.05
CA VAL A 87 9.74 5.35 3.79
C VAL A 87 8.62 6.38 3.98
N GLY A 88 7.39 5.99 3.63
CA GLY A 88 6.21 6.85 3.67
C GLY A 88 5.95 7.65 2.37
N TYR A 89 6.77 7.51 1.33
CA TYR A 89 6.41 8.01 -0.01
C TYR A 89 5.34 7.13 -0.64
N GLN A 90 4.60 7.70 -1.59
CA GLN A 90 3.62 6.95 -2.37
C GLN A 90 4.16 6.65 -3.77
N ILE A 91 4.06 5.39 -4.17
CA ILE A 91 4.31 4.94 -5.53
C ILE A 91 2.97 4.88 -6.25
N ILE A 92 2.94 5.47 -7.44
CA ILE A 92 1.80 5.47 -8.35
C ILE A 92 2.19 4.60 -9.53
N LEU A 93 1.42 3.53 -9.75
CA LEU A 93 1.62 2.58 -10.82
C LEU A 93 0.33 2.43 -11.62
N LYS A 94 0.45 2.41 -12.94
CA LYS A 94 -0.65 2.07 -13.83
C LYS A 94 -0.53 0.61 -14.25
N ASN A 95 -1.54 -0.19 -13.93
CA ASN A 95 -1.58 -1.58 -14.36
C ASN A 95 -1.73 -1.66 -15.90
N PRO A 96 -0.88 -2.42 -16.60
CA PRO A 96 -0.95 -2.53 -18.06
C PRO A 96 -2.20 -3.26 -18.54
N THR A 97 -2.71 -4.21 -17.76
CA THR A 97 -3.85 -5.06 -18.15
C THR A 97 -5.18 -4.47 -17.73
N SER A 98 -5.31 -4.00 -16.47
CA SER A 98 -6.56 -3.43 -15.97
C SER A 98 -6.72 -1.93 -16.25
N LEU A 99 -5.65 -1.25 -16.71
CA LEU A 99 -5.55 0.21 -16.85
C LEU A 99 -5.83 1.01 -15.56
N GLN A 100 -6.02 0.33 -14.43
CA GLN A 100 -6.26 0.96 -13.13
C GLN A 100 -4.97 1.61 -12.62
N ILE A 101 -5.14 2.76 -11.96
CA ILE A 101 -4.04 3.48 -11.33
C ILE A 101 -4.06 3.14 -9.84
N GLU A 102 -3.03 2.46 -9.39
CA GLU A 102 -2.86 2.07 -7.99
C GLU A 102 -1.85 2.99 -7.32
N LYS A 103 -2.21 3.46 -6.13
CA LYS A 103 -1.37 4.33 -5.30
C LYS A 103 -1.10 3.60 -4.00
N LYS A 104 0.18 3.39 -3.70
CA LYS A 104 0.57 2.56 -2.57
C LYS A 104 1.72 3.19 -1.80
N THR A 105 1.67 3.09 -0.47
CA THR A 105 2.65 3.71 0.42
C THR A 105 3.81 2.75 0.68
N VAL A 106 5.03 3.29 0.67
CA VAL A 106 6.27 2.55 0.90
C VAL A 106 6.46 2.32 2.39
N THR A 107 6.56 1.06 2.79
CA THR A 107 6.78 0.64 4.19
C THR A 107 8.25 0.47 4.50
N SER A 108 9.00 -0.18 3.60
CA SER A 108 10.43 -0.43 3.78
C SER A 108 11.14 -0.54 2.43
N ILE A 109 12.39 -0.09 2.38
CA ILE A 109 13.25 -0.18 1.21
C ILE A 109 14.31 -1.22 1.54
N LEU A 110 14.30 -2.35 0.83
CA LEU A 110 15.24 -3.44 1.09
C LEU A 110 16.53 -3.26 0.30
N SER A 111 16.41 -2.87 -0.97
CA SER A 111 17.56 -2.63 -1.85
C SER A 111 17.19 -1.63 -2.95
N ASN A 112 18.16 -1.29 -3.81
CA ASN A 112 17.90 -0.54 -5.04
C ASN A 112 16.91 -1.23 -5.99
N ARG A 113 16.68 -2.54 -5.81
CA ARG A 113 15.79 -3.36 -6.64
C ARG A 113 14.50 -3.75 -5.94
N THR A 114 14.43 -3.72 -4.62
CA THR A 114 13.29 -4.28 -3.88
C THR A 114 12.75 -3.32 -2.85
N VAL A 115 11.44 -3.10 -2.92
CA VAL A 115 10.69 -2.24 -2.00
C VAL A 115 9.46 -2.99 -1.50
N LEU A 116 9.16 -2.82 -0.23
CA LEU A 116 7.96 -3.31 0.41
C LEU A 116 6.94 -2.19 0.62
N VAL A 117 5.70 -2.54 0.37
CA VAL A 117 4.55 -1.65 0.42
C VAL A 117 3.69 -1.97 1.65
N ASP A 118 2.72 -1.13 1.99
CA ASP A 118 1.79 -1.35 3.10
C ASP A 118 0.65 -2.31 2.71
N GLU A 119 0.05 -2.05 1.55
CA GLU A 119 -1.06 -2.84 1.01
C GLU A 119 -0.67 -3.55 -0.29
N GLU A 120 -1.14 -4.78 -0.45
CA GLU A 120 -0.98 -5.54 -1.69
C GLU A 120 -1.62 -4.82 -2.89
N PHE A 121 -1.02 -5.00 -4.08
CA PHE A 121 -1.59 -4.54 -5.34
C PHE A 121 -2.80 -5.41 -5.73
N SER A 122 -3.75 -4.86 -6.49
CA SER A 122 -4.97 -5.60 -6.84
C SER A 122 -4.69 -6.79 -7.75
N ASN A 123 -3.67 -6.66 -8.61
CA ASN A 123 -3.18 -7.71 -9.49
C ASN A 123 -1.66 -7.66 -9.56
N ASP A 124 -1.04 -8.83 -9.63
CA ASP A 124 0.40 -8.95 -9.89
C ASP A 124 0.71 -8.52 -11.33
N ILE A 125 1.65 -7.60 -11.47
CA ILE A 125 2.05 -7.06 -12.77
C ILE A 125 3.40 -7.66 -13.11
N SER A 126 3.41 -8.66 -14.00
CA SER A 126 4.63 -9.30 -14.51
C SER A 126 5.37 -8.44 -15.54
N THR A 127 4.66 -7.53 -16.22
CA THR A 127 5.24 -6.66 -17.26
C THR A 127 5.93 -5.45 -16.65
N ALA A 128 7.17 -5.19 -17.07
CA ALA A 128 7.94 -4.04 -16.60
C ALA A 128 7.27 -2.70 -16.97
N CYS A 129 6.74 -1.99 -15.98
CA CYS A 129 5.97 -0.76 -16.15
C CYS A 129 6.71 0.46 -15.57
N LYS A 130 6.41 1.65 -16.12
CA LYS A 130 6.87 2.92 -15.54
C LYS A 130 6.07 3.24 -14.29
N TYR A 131 6.70 3.94 -13.36
CA TYR A 131 6.08 4.35 -12.11
C TYR A 131 6.40 5.80 -11.78
N TYR A 132 5.55 6.38 -10.94
CA TYR A 132 5.71 7.74 -10.45
C TYR A 132 5.78 7.75 -8.94
N ILE A 133 6.50 8.70 -8.38
CA ILE A 133 6.74 8.87 -6.95
C ILE A 133 6.06 10.16 -6.53
N ASN A 134 5.24 10.10 -5.48
CA ASN A 134 4.65 11.26 -4.84
C ASN A 134 5.33 11.49 -3.48
N LYS A 135 6.07 12.60 -3.38
CA LYS A 135 6.84 12.97 -2.18
C LYS A 135 5.98 13.55 -1.05
N LYS A 136 4.76 14.05 -1.32
CA LYS A 136 3.95 14.85 -0.37
C LYS A 136 3.55 14.10 0.90
N VAL A 137 3.48 12.77 0.86
CA VAL A 137 2.83 11.99 1.93
C VAL A 137 3.71 11.83 3.17
N ALA A 138 5.04 11.89 3.05
CA ALA A 138 5.94 11.84 4.20
C ALA A 138 5.75 13.03 5.16
N ASN A 139 5.51 14.23 4.62
CA ASN A 139 5.40 15.46 5.42
C ASN A 139 4.14 15.49 6.31
N LEU A 140 3.06 14.79 5.93
CA LEU A 140 1.86 14.69 6.76
C LEU A 140 2.09 13.78 7.98
N ASN A 141 2.82 12.68 7.79
CA ASN A 141 3.16 11.76 8.87
C ASN A 141 4.20 12.33 9.82
N GLU A 142 5.20 13.06 9.32
CA GLU A 142 6.18 13.77 10.17
C GLU A 142 5.55 14.92 10.96
N LYS A 143 4.63 15.71 10.38
CA LYS A 143 3.89 16.73 11.13
C LYS A 143 2.97 16.14 12.19
N LYS A 144 2.36 14.97 11.94
CA LYS A 144 1.59 14.23 12.96
C LYS A 144 2.48 13.68 14.09
N LYS A 145 3.71 13.22 13.79
CA LYS A 145 4.68 12.77 14.81
C LYS A 145 5.28 13.93 15.61
N LYS A 146 5.65 15.05 14.97
CA LYS A 146 6.18 16.24 15.68
C LYS A 146 5.15 16.91 16.59
N LYS A 147 3.86 16.94 16.22
CA LYS A 147 2.78 17.38 17.13
C LYS A 147 2.58 16.45 18.36
N LYS A 148 2.97 15.18 18.28
CA LYS A 148 2.92 14.24 19.42
C LYS A 148 4.14 14.31 20.35
N ASN A 149 5.28 14.80 19.88
CA ASN A 149 6.53 14.85 20.66
C ASN A 149 6.78 16.20 21.36
N GLY A 150 5.90 17.19 21.20
CA GLY A 150 6.05 18.53 21.79
C GLY A 150 5.55 18.72 23.23
N ASN A 151 4.78 17.76 23.77
CA ASN A 151 4.26 17.83 25.14
C ASN A 151 4.70 16.60 25.94
N ILE A 152 5.96 16.60 26.37
CA ILE A 152 6.40 15.83 27.54
C ILE A 152 6.23 16.74 28.75
N SER A 153 5.02 16.75 29.27
CA SER A 153 4.73 17.18 30.64
C SER A 153 3.70 16.20 31.19
N ASN A 154 4.10 15.54 32.27
CA ASN A 154 3.33 14.62 33.09
C ASN A 154 1.83 14.95 33.15
N SER A 155 0.99 14.00 32.73
CA SER A 155 -0.33 13.74 33.33
C SER A 155 -1.02 12.60 32.58
N GLU A 156 -1.57 11.65 33.33
CA GLU A 156 -2.54 10.69 32.82
C GLU A 156 -3.64 11.36 31.98
N SER A 157 -3.90 10.84 30.78
CA SER A 157 -5.26 10.59 30.29
C SER A 157 -5.23 9.91 28.92
N CYS A 158 -6.03 8.85 28.82
CA CYS A 158 -6.22 8.04 27.64
C CYS A 158 -6.90 8.84 26.53
N SER A 159 -6.41 8.71 25.29
CA SER A 159 -7.27 8.88 24.11
C SER A 159 -7.11 7.70 23.16
N ASP A 160 -8.26 7.08 22.91
CA ASP A 160 -8.44 5.84 22.20
C ASP A 160 -8.00 5.95 20.75
N ASN A 161 -7.04 5.11 20.36
CA ASN A 161 -6.80 4.78 18.97
C ASN A 161 -6.96 3.25 18.88
N GLU A 162 -7.99 2.82 18.16
CA GLU A 162 -8.45 1.42 18.06
C GLU A 162 -7.40 0.44 17.49
N THR A 163 -6.24 0.94 17.09
CA THR A 163 -5.13 0.17 16.49
C THR A 163 -4.23 -0.55 17.51
N LEU A 164 -4.50 -0.44 18.82
CA LEU A 164 -3.67 -1.05 19.89
C LEU A 164 -4.42 -2.06 20.77
N LYS A 165 -5.42 -2.76 20.25
CA LYS A 165 -6.05 -3.87 21.01
C LYS A 165 -5.03 -4.94 21.42
N TYR A 166 -4.01 -5.20 20.61
CA TYR A 166 -2.97 -6.20 20.89
C TYR A 166 -1.84 -5.71 21.81
N ALA A 167 -1.61 -4.40 21.92
CA ALA A 167 -0.54 -3.86 22.76
C ALA A 167 -0.96 -3.66 24.23
N LYS A 168 -2.27 -3.62 24.52
CA LYS A 168 -2.77 -3.52 25.90
C LYS A 168 -2.49 -4.77 26.74
N VAL A 169 -2.31 -5.94 26.13
CA VAL A 169 -2.04 -7.20 26.83
C VAL A 169 -0.66 -7.24 27.52
N LEU A 170 0.28 -6.37 27.11
CA LEU A 170 1.63 -6.31 27.68
C LEU A 170 1.75 -5.44 28.96
N LYS A 171 0.68 -4.72 29.35
CA LYS A 171 0.74 -3.79 30.48
C LYS A 171 0.44 -4.45 31.82
N ASP A 172 -0.17 -5.64 31.82
CA ASP A 172 -0.43 -6.42 33.02
C ASP A 172 0.77 -7.30 33.34
N LYS A 173 1.93 -6.69 33.65
CA LYS A 173 3.04 -7.45 34.23
C LYS A 173 2.58 -7.98 35.59
N PRO A 174 2.60 -9.31 35.83
CA PRO A 174 2.19 -9.85 37.12
C PRO A 174 3.08 -9.24 38.21
N LYS A 175 2.49 -8.79 39.31
CA LYS A 175 3.22 -8.17 40.45
C LYS A 175 4.23 -9.11 41.11
N HIS A 176 4.21 -10.39 40.75
CA HIS A 176 5.05 -11.44 41.30
C HIS A 176 5.57 -12.33 40.20
N ASP A 177 6.87 -12.60 40.24
CA ASP A 177 7.49 -13.64 39.45
C ASP A 177 7.43 -14.99 40.17
N VAL A 178 7.36 -16.06 39.40
CA VAL A 178 7.25 -17.43 39.92
C VAL A 178 8.49 -18.23 39.53
N ILE A 179 9.10 -18.88 40.52
CA ILE A 179 10.27 -19.73 40.35
C ILE A 179 9.92 -21.16 40.77
N LYS A 180 10.34 -22.15 39.99
CA LYS A 180 10.09 -23.57 40.29
C LYS A 180 11.29 -24.19 40.98
N ILE A 181 11.11 -24.74 42.17
CA ILE A 181 12.16 -25.40 42.97
C ILE A 181 11.72 -26.81 43.38
N ARG A 182 12.67 -27.71 43.65
CA ARG A 182 12.40 -29.05 44.18
C ARG A 182 12.38 -29.00 45.70
N GLN A 183 11.23 -29.32 46.28
CA GLN A 183 11.06 -29.48 47.71
C GLN A 183 10.99 -30.96 48.07
N LYS A 184 11.70 -31.37 49.12
CA LYS A 184 11.64 -32.76 49.62
C LYS A 184 10.26 -33.03 50.19
N VAL A 185 9.62 -34.11 49.78
CA VAL A 185 8.33 -34.56 50.28
C VAL A 185 8.49 -36.02 50.73
N GLY A 186 8.44 -36.25 52.03
CA GLY A 186 8.63 -37.58 52.62
C GLY A 186 10.08 -38.08 52.55
N LEU A 187 10.26 -39.38 52.78
CA LEU A 187 11.57 -39.95 53.06
C LEU A 187 12.48 -39.89 51.82
N TRP A 188 11.97 -40.30 50.65
CA TRP A 188 12.76 -40.47 49.42
C TRP A 188 12.22 -39.74 48.18
N SER A 189 11.19 -38.88 48.32
CA SER A 189 10.59 -38.21 47.16
C SER A 189 10.74 -36.69 47.18
N TYR A 190 10.64 -36.09 46.01
CA TYR A 190 10.71 -34.65 45.79
C TYR A 190 9.51 -34.20 44.97
N LYS A 191 8.98 -33.03 45.28
CA LYS A 191 7.91 -32.37 44.52
C LYS A 191 8.42 -31.03 43.99
N VAL A 192 8.06 -30.70 42.76
CA VAL A 192 8.31 -29.36 42.20
C VAL A 192 7.26 -28.40 42.75
N VAL A 193 7.72 -27.32 43.37
CA VAL A 193 6.88 -26.30 44.00
C VAL A 193 7.19 -24.94 43.38
N ASP A 194 6.13 -24.17 43.13
CA ASP A 194 6.18 -22.83 42.56
C ASP A 194 6.30 -21.80 43.70
N LYS A 195 7.51 -21.24 43.89
CA LYS A 195 7.80 -20.17 44.85
C LYS A 195 7.49 -18.81 44.21
N LYS A 196 6.52 -18.10 44.78
CA LYS A 196 6.15 -16.73 44.35
C LYS A 196 7.10 -15.74 45.01
N ILE A 197 7.75 -14.90 44.20
CA ILE A 197 8.63 -13.83 44.68
C ILE A 197 8.01 -12.49 44.30
N LYS A 198 8.04 -11.54 45.24
CA LYS A 198 7.47 -10.21 45.03
C LYS A 198 8.38 -9.41 44.09
N GLY A 199 7.81 -8.82 43.05
CA GLY A 199 8.53 -8.01 42.07
C GLY A 199 8.86 -8.74 40.77
N ASN A 200 9.33 -7.94 39.80
CA ASN A 200 9.77 -8.42 38.49
C ASN A 200 11.28 -8.66 38.55
N LEU A 201 11.68 -9.92 38.67
CA LEU A 201 13.08 -10.34 38.70
C LEU A 201 13.60 -10.49 37.27
N THR A 202 14.83 -10.06 37.05
CA THR A 202 15.55 -10.38 35.82
C THR A 202 15.84 -11.88 35.75
N ASN A 203 16.12 -12.40 34.54
CA ASN A 203 16.40 -13.82 34.35
C ASN A 203 17.61 -14.31 35.16
N GLU A 204 18.61 -13.46 35.35
CA GLU A 204 19.80 -13.74 36.16
C GLU A 204 19.44 -13.86 37.64
N GLN A 205 18.65 -12.92 38.17
CA GLN A 205 18.20 -12.97 39.56
C GLN A 205 17.29 -14.18 39.83
N LYS A 206 16.47 -14.58 38.85
CA LYS A 206 15.70 -15.83 38.93
C LYS A 206 16.59 -17.07 38.98
N LEU A 207 17.75 -17.04 38.34
CA LEU A 207 18.71 -18.13 38.40
C LEU A 207 19.41 -18.16 39.75
N ASP A 208 19.86 -17.01 40.25
CA ASP A 208 20.50 -16.89 41.56
C ASP A 208 19.58 -17.35 42.71
N GLU A 209 18.30 -16.96 42.70
CA GLU A 209 17.31 -17.46 43.66
C GLU A 209 17.13 -18.99 43.62
N ARG A 210 17.23 -19.62 42.44
CA ARG A 210 17.18 -21.09 42.31
C ARG A 210 18.46 -21.73 42.84
N VAL A 211 19.62 -21.16 42.56
CA VAL A 211 20.90 -21.65 43.07
C VAL A 211 20.94 -21.54 44.59
N LYS A 212 20.51 -20.41 45.17
CA LYS A 212 20.37 -20.20 46.62
C LYS A 212 19.44 -21.20 47.29
N SER A 213 18.40 -21.67 46.58
CA SER A 213 17.53 -22.72 47.10
C SER A 213 18.21 -24.10 47.18
N GLY A 214 19.35 -24.28 46.51
CA GLY A 214 20.18 -25.48 46.50
C GLY A 214 19.57 -26.70 45.82
N ARG A 215 18.31 -26.62 45.37
CA ARG A 215 17.55 -27.73 44.77
C ARG A 215 16.71 -27.24 43.59
N ASP A 216 17.41 -26.95 42.50
CA ASP A 216 16.77 -26.55 41.24
C ASP A 216 16.02 -27.73 40.58
N LYS A 217 15.00 -27.41 39.79
CA LYS A 217 14.26 -28.38 38.97
C LYS A 217 15.16 -29.09 37.95
N PHE A 218 16.16 -28.38 37.41
CA PHE A 218 16.99 -28.86 36.31
C PHE A 218 18.30 -29.52 36.75
N CYS A 219 18.63 -29.46 38.04
CA CYS A 219 19.80 -30.12 38.62
C CYS A 219 19.37 -31.33 39.44
N TRP A 220 20.09 -32.45 39.30
CA TRP A 220 19.77 -33.73 39.93
C TRP A 220 20.61 -34.01 41.16
#